data_AF-A0A7K4CFV8-F1
#
_entry.id   AF-A0A7K4CFV8-F1
#
_cell.length_a   1.000
_cell.length_b   1.000
_cell.length_c   1.000
_cell.angle_alpha   90.00
_cell.angle_beta   90.00
_cell.angle_gamma   90.00
#
_symmetry.space_group_name_H-M   'P 1'
#
loop_
_entity.id
_entity.type
_entity.pdbx_description
1 polymer ?
#
loop_
_entity_poly.entity_id
_entity_poly.type
_entity_poly.pdbx_seq_one_letter_code
_entity_poly.pdbx_strand_id
1 'polypeptide(L)'
;EKVKNPVPDTVVSRFIHDISSFERWTVVGYDAQTIMEALKIQKKFSLHFWDALLAATMKQNHLDTIYTEDSHFKKISWISVVNPFLE
;
A
#
# COMPACT_ATOMS: atom_id res chain seq x y z
N GLU A 1 -11.00 -14.49 0.10
CA GLU A 1 -12.20 -15.06 0.74
C GLU A 1 -13.42 -14.23 0.38
N LYS A 2 -14.61 -14.84 0.30
CA LYS A 2 -15.86 -14.08 0.14
C LYS A 2 -16.34 -13.61 1.52
N VAL A 3 -16.54 -12.30 1.67
CA VAL A 3 -17.04 -11.69 2.91
C VAL A 3 -18.53 -11.97 3.05
N LYS A 4 -19.00 -12.21 4.28
CA LYS A 4 -20.40 -12.57 4.57
C LYS A 4 -21.41 -11.49 4.16
N ASN A 5 -21.02 -10.22 4.29
CA ASN A 5 -21.82 -9.05 3.90
C ASN A 5 -20.93 -8.12 3.05
N PRO A 6 -20.86 -8.32 1.72
CA PRO A 6 -20.06 -7.47 0.87
C PRO A 6 -20.66 -6.06 0.79
N VAL A 7 -19.80 -5.06 0.67
CA VAL A 7 -20.22 -3.69 0.34
C VAL A 7 -20.88 -3.73 -1.05
N PRO A 8 -22.02 -3.04 -1.27
CA PRO A 8 -22.66 -3.02 -2.58
C PRO A 8 -21.73 -2.47 -3.67
N ASP A 9 -21.76 -3.06 -4.87
CA ASP A 9 -20.90 -2.67 -6.00
C ASP A 9 -21.04 -1.19 -6.37
N THR A 10 -22.24 -0.62 -6.21
CA THR A 10 -22.51 0.81 -6.41
C THR A 10 -21.75 1.69 -5.43
N VAL A 11 -21.63 1.26 -4.18
CA VAL A 11 -20.87 1.96 -3.13
C VAL A 11 -19.37 1.82 -3.37
N VAL A 12 -18.91 0.63 -3.76
CA VAL A 12 -17.50 0.39 -4.13
C VAL A 12 -17.09 1.28 -5.30
N SER A 13 -17.89 1.29 -6.37
CA SER A 13 -17.60 2.08 -7.58
C SER A 13 -17.56 3.58 -7.27
N ARG A 14 -18.48 4.06 -6.42
CA ARG A 14 -18.48 5.45 -5.94
C ARG A 14 -17.18 5.77 -5.19
N PHE A 15 -16.75 4.94 -4.24
CA PHE A 15 -15.50 5.22 -3.51
C PHE A 15 -14.26 5.24 -4.40
N ILE A 16 -14.16 4.31 -5.36
CA ILE A 16 -13.07 4.32 -6.33
C ILE A 16 -13.08 5.62 -7.15
N HIS A 17 -14.26 6.04 -7.62
CA HIS A 17 -14.41 7.29 -8.36
C HIS A 17 -14.05 8.52 -7.51
N ASP A 18 -14.58 8.62 -6.30
CA ASP A 18 -14.35 9.78 -5.41
C ASP A 18 -12.86 9.93 -5.07
N ILE A 19 -12.16 8.82 -4.78
CA ILE A 19 -10.72 8.83 -4.50
C ILE A 19 -9.92 9.18 -5.77
N SER A 20 -10.24 8.55 -6.90
CA SER A 20 -9.49 8.78 -8.15
C SER A 20 -9.71 10.16 -8.77
N SER A 21 -10.83 10.81 -8.46
CA SER A 21 -11.15 12.18 -8.90
C SER A 21 -10.72 13.26 -7.92
N PHE A 22 -10.23 12.88 -6.73
CA PHE A 22 -9.80 13.84 -5.71
C PHE A 22 -8.61 14.65 -6.21
N GLU A 23 -8.70 15.98 -6.08
CA GLU A 23 -7.66 16.88 -6.53
C GLU A 23 -6.33 16.58 -5.81
N ARG A 24 -5.25 16.43 -6.57
CA ARG A 24 -3.91 16.04 -6.09
C ARG A 24 -3.77 14.59 -5.61
N TRP A 25 -4.79 13.74 -5.73
CA TRP A 25 -4.60 12.31 -5.53
C TRP A 25 -3.77 11.72 -6.67
N THR A 26 -2.64 11.11 -6.34
CA THR A 26 -1.73 10.50 -7.32
C THR A 26 -1.70 8.99 -7.12
N VAL A 27 -2.14 8.25 -8.15
CA VAL A 27 -2.03 6.79 -8.16
C VAL A 27 -0.67 6.42 -8.74
N VAL A 28 0.20 5.84 -7.89
CA VAL A 28 1.51 5.33 -8.32
C VAL A 28 1.38 3.86 -8.73
N GLY A 29 1.90 3.54 -9.91
CA GLY A 29 1.99 2.17 -10.41
C GLY A 29 3.31 1.48 -10.05
N TYR A 30 3.39 0.21 -10.38
CA TYR A 30 4.62 -0.58 -10.29
C TYR A 30 4.89 -1.29 -11.61
N ASP A 31 6.17 -1.54 -11.91
CA ASP A 31 6.62 -2.23 -13.11
C ASP A 31 7.38 -3.53 -12.78
N ALA A 32 7.94 -4.17 -13.80
CA ALA A 32 8.73 -5.40 -13.62
C ALA A 32 9.95 -5.19 -12.70
N GLN A 33 10.58 -4.02 -12.73
CA GLN A 33 11.71 -3.68 -11.87
C GLN A 33 11.24 -3.56 -10.41
N THR A 34 10.07 -2.95 -10.18
CA THR A 34 9.46 -2.88 -8.85
C THR A 34 9.17 -4.28 -8.30
N ILE A 35 8.64 -5.19 -9.13
CA ILE A 35 8.36 -6.59 -8.72
C ILE A 35 9.66 -7.31 -8.32
N MET A 36 10.75 -7.11 -9.07
CA MET A 36 12.05 -7.70 -8.74
C MET A 36 12.61 -7.16 -7.43
N GLU A 37 12.40 -5.87 -7.13
CA GLU A 37 12.78 -5.29 -5.85
C GLU A 37 11.89 -5.80 -4.70
N ALA A 38 10.59 -6.00 -4.94
CA ALA A 38 9.66 -6.57 -3.98
C ALA A 38 10.12 -7.96 -3.49
N LEU A 39 10.60 -8.83 -4.41
CA LEU A 39 11.15 -10.14 -4.04
C LEU A 39 12.37 -10.03 -3.11
N LYS A 40 13.21 -8.99 -3.27
CA LYS A 40 14.35 -8.76 -2.37
C LYS A 40 13.91 -8.24 -1.01
N ILE A 41 12.97 -7.30 -0.98
CA ILE A 41 12.40 -6.73 0.25
C ILE A 41 11.68 -7.83 1.04
N GLN A 42 10.89 -8.67 0.36
CA GLN A 42 10.18 -9.80 0.95
C GLN A 42 11.13 -10.71 1.73
N LYS A 43 12.25 -11.10 1.11
CA LYS A 43 13.28 -11.94 1.74
C LYS A 43 14.01 -11.22 2.87
N LYS A 44 14.39 -9.95 2.64
CA LYS A 44 15.18 -9.16 3.59
C LYS A 44 14.41 -8.87 4.89
N PHE A 45 13.12 -8.60 4.80
CA PHE A 45 12.30 -8.17 5.93
C PHE A 45 11.27 -9.22 6.35
N SER A 46 11.23 -10.40 5.73
CA SER A 46 10.23 -11.44 5.98
C SER A 46 8.80 -10.88 5.93
N LEU A 47 8.46 -10.22 4.82
CA LEU A 47 7.14 -9.64 4.56
C LEU A 47 6.28 -10.56 3.70
N HIS A 48 4.96 -10.36 3.73
CA HIS A 48 4.10 -10.90 2.68
C HIS A 48 4.47 -10.20 1.34
N PHE A 49 4.27 -10.89 0.21
CA PHE A 49 4.67 -10.35 -1.09
C PHE A 49 4.01 -9.00 -1.39
N TRP A 50 2.72 -8.84 -1.09
CA TRP A 50 2.00 -7.59 -1.32
C TRP A 50 2.55 -6.42 -0.49
N ASP A 51 2.92 -6.64 0.77
CA ASP A 51 3.55 -5.60 1.60
C ASP A 51 4.93 -5.24 1.06
N ALA A 52 5.68 -6.25 0.61
CA ALA A 52 6.98 -6.03 -0.02
C ALA A 52 6.85 -5.26 -1.36
N LEU A 53 5.77 -5.48 -2.12
CA LEU A 53 5.48 -4.76 -3.35
C LEU A 53 5.10 -3.29 -3.08
N LEU A 54 4.29 -3.04 -2.05
CA LEU A 54 4.02 -1.67 -1.58
C LEU A 54 5.31 -0.95 -1.19
N ALA A 55 6.15 -1.59 -0.37
CA ALA A 55 7.44 -1.03 0.01
C ALA A 55 8.38 -0.80 -1.22
N ALA A 56 8.43 -1.72 -2.18
CA ALA A 56 9.21 -1.52 -3.40
C ALA A 56 8.70 -0.32 -4.21
N THR A 57 7.37 -0.20 -4.34
CA THR A 57 6.70 0.89 -5.06
C THR A 57 6.99 2.24 -4.41
N MET A 58 6.86 2.32 -3.09
CA MET A 58 7.21 3.52 -2.31
C MET A 58 8.67 3.92 -2.51
N LYS A 59 9.60 2.95 -2.40
CA LYS A 59 11.04 3.19 -2.58
C LYS A 59 11.36 3.76 -3.97
N GLN A 60 10.74 3.24 -5.03
CA GLN A 60 10.95 3.71 -6.41
C GLN A 60 10.36 5.11 -6.65
N ASN A 61 9.34 5.50 -5.89
CA ASN A 61 8.69 6.81 -5.98
C ASN A 61 9.16 7.80 -4.89
N HIS A 62 10.24 7.50 -4.18
CA HIS A 62 10.80 8.33 -3.11
C HIS A 62 9.78 8.68 -2.00
N LEU A 63 8.85 7.77 -1.71
CA LEU A 63 7.88 7.91 -0.63
C LEU A 63 8.44 7.25 0.62
N ASP A 64 8.41 7.95 1.75
CA ASP A 64 8.93 7.45 3.04
C ASP A 64 7.84 7.20 4.08
N THR A 65 6.60 7.64 3.86
CA THR A 65 5.53 7.59 4.86
C THR A 65 4.36 6.77 4.34
N ILE A 66 3.85 5.86 5.17
CA ILE A 66 2.65 5.07 4.90
C ILE A 66 1.63 5.25 6.03
N TYR A 67 0.38 5.55 5.64
CA TYR A 67 -0.76 5.54 6.53
C TYR A 67 -1.39 4.15 6.51
N THR A 68 -1.34 3.44 7.62
CA THR A 68 -1.87 2.08 7.74
C THR A 68 -2.05 1.68 9.20
N GLU A 69 -3.05 0.85 9.49
CA GLU A 69 -3.20 0.19 10.79
C GLU A 69 -2.18 -0.94 11.00
N ASP A 70 -1.55 -1.41 9.92
CA ASP A 70 -0.60 -2.52 9.97
C ASP A 70 0.79 -2.08 10.49
N SER A 71 1.29 -2.80 11.47
CA SER A 71 2.61 -2.57 12.08
C SER A 71 3.76 -3.25 11.34
N HIS A 72 3.51 -4.14 10.38
CA HIS A 72 4.54 -4.92 9.69
C HIS A 72 5.59 -4.04 8.99
N PHE A 73 5.24 -2.83 8.55
CA PHE A 73 6.16 -1.90 7.89
C PHE A 73 7.19 -1.28 8.84
N LYS A 74 6.98 -1.32 10.17
CA LYS A 74 7.91 -0.74 11.17
C LYS A 74 9.31 -1.34 11.16
N LYS A 75 9.48 -2.54 10.59
CA LYS A 75 10.79 -3.19 10.43
C LYS A 75 11.61 -2.66 9.25
N ILE A 76 11.03 -1.81 8.39
CA ILE A 76 11.71 -1.19 7.26
C ILE A 76 12.19 0.20 7.66
N SER A 77 13.50 0.38 7.79
CA SER A 77 14.10 1.59 8.37
C SER A 77 13.84 2.90 7.62
N TRP A 78 13.50 2.84 6.32
CA TRP A 78 13.22 4.02 5.50
C TRP A 78 11.71 4.34 5.44
N ILE A 79 10.86 3.53 6.08
CA ILE A 79 9.41 3.75 6.12
C ILE A 79 9.00 4.26 7.50
N SER A 80 8.40 5.45 7.54
CA SER A 80 7.61 5.97 8.65
C SER A 80 6.18 5.43 8.57
N VAL A 81 5.71 4.80 9.65
CA VAL A 81 4.37 4.21 9.73
C VAL A 81 3.50 5.08 10.62
N VAL A 82 2.41 5.60 10.06
CA VAL A 82 1.39 6.38 10.77
C VAL A 82 0.10 5.56 10.84
N ASN A 83 -0.39 5.29 12.04
CA ASN A 83 -1.70 4.64 12.21
C ASN A 83 -2.78 5.73 12.32
N PRO A 84 -3.66 5.90 11.31
CA PRO A 84 -4.64 6.98 11.29
C PRO A 84 -5.77 6.83 12.31
N PHE A 85 -5.85 5.71 13.03
CA PHE A 85 -6.87 5.45 14.05
C PHE A 85 -6.39 5.67 15.49
N LEU A 86 -5.11 5.99 15.68
CA LEU A 86 -4.52 6.23 17.01
C LEU A 86 -4.26 7.71 17.29
N GLU A 87 -4.57 8.59 16.33
CA GLU A 87 -4.62 10.04 16.51
C GLU A 87 -6.02 10.52 16.93
#